data_AF-A0A2G9HYT6-F1
#
_entry.id   AF-A0A2G9HYT6-F1
#
_cell.length_a   1.000
_cell.length_b   1.000
_cell.length_c   1.000
_cell.angle_alpha   90.00
_cell.angle_beta   90.00
_cell.angle_gamma   90.00
#
_symmetry.space_group_name_H-M   'P 1'
#
loop_
_entity.id
_entity.type
_entity.pdbx_description
1 polymer ?
#
loop_
_entity_poly.entity_id
_entity_poly.type
_entity_poly.pdbx_seq_one_letter_code
_entity_poly.pdbx_strand_id
1 'polypeptide(L)'
;MALSGIAVAEAKMMETLTSKIVHKLGALSTENSYISCIYRVPDKPLKANEAAYTPQLVSLGPLHGERGQLQGMESYKLRCLRNFLNRSTVGLDELVKFIAERESYIREHYEDTINLNQEQFTEMFLQDGIFVIELFLKKHFVELRERREALFDNRWMRRDLLHDMLLLENQLPMRIITDLFRFVNPSLLNGITLHALAHEFFTDVGNTGKLQLTEDCCSARHFVEFLLFLHSPRDPKERLLVRATKFENIRGATELQQAGVKFCRAKGNCWFDAVFAENGVLTLPRLVVDDLTETFFWNLIAFEHCGIIKNELGESKAVAELFNNLYKEVVTETDEFYFAEVCDNLNAYSSDSFHEFKAKWFRWRRIAKRDYFGTPWSVISLLAASVLLILTVIQTVWSILWIK
;
A
#
# COMPACT_ATOMS: atom_id res chain seq x y z
N MET A 1 16.02 4.76 -66.91
CA MET A 1 16.98 5.07 -65.82
C MET A 1 16.32 5.59 -64.54
N ALA A 2 15.20 6.33 -64.57
CA ALA A 2 14.55 6.81 -63.34
C ALA A 2 13.89 5.69 -62.49
N LEU A 3 13.29 4.68 -63.14
CA LEU A 3 12.63 3.56 -62.45
C LEU A 3 13.58 2.65 -61.66
N SER A 4 14.86 2.56 -62.06
CA SER A 4 15.85 1.74 -61.34
C SER A 4 16.38 2.45 -60.08
N GLY A 5 16.38 3.78 -60.04
CA GLY A 5 16.81 4.55 -58.86
C GLY A 5 15.80 4.48 -57.71
N ILE A 6 14.51 4.44 -58.03
CA ILE A 6 13.42 4.31 -57.05
C ILE A 6 13.44 2.91 -56.42
N ALA A 7 13.57 1.86 -57.23
CA ALA A 7 13.66 0.48 -56.74
C ALA A 7 14.88 0.25 -55.83
N VAL A 8 16.03 0.89 -56.12
CA VAL A 8 17.22 0.82 -55.28
C VAL A 8 17.05 1.58 -53.96
N ALA A 9 16.37 2.73 -53.98
CA ALA A 9 16.07 3.50 -52.77
C ALA A 9 15.08 2.76 -51.85
N GLU A 10 14.04 2.14 -52.43
CA GLU A 10 13.09 1.30 -51.70
C GLU A 10 13.77 0.07 -51.08
N ALA A 11 14.64 -0.62 -51.82
CA ALA A 11 15.40 -1.75 -51.30
C ALA A 11 16.28 -1.37 -50.11
N LYS A 12 16.98 -0.23 -50.18
CA LYS A 12 17.83 0.28 -49.10
C LYS A 12 17.02 0.72 -47.88
N MET A 13 15.84 1.31 -48.10
CA MET A 13 14.90 1.65 -47.02
C MET A 13 14.39 0.39 -46.31
N MET A 14 13.99 -0.62 -47.07
CA MET A 14 13.50 -1.89 -46.53
C MET A 14 14.58 -2.62 -45.75
N GLU A 15 15.82 -2.63 -46.23
CA GLU A 15 16.96 -3.23 -45.54
C GLU A 15 17.27 -2.50 -44.21
N THR A 16 17.25 -1.16 -44.24
CA THR A 16 17.44 -0.33 -43.03
C THR A 16 16.32 -0.54 -42.02
N LEU A 17 15.06 -0.60 -42.47
CA LEU A 17 13.90 -0.81 -41.63
C LEU A 17 13.92 -2.23 -41.04
N THR A 18 14.24 -3.22 -41.85
CA THR A 18 14.36 -4.63 -41.42
C THR A 18 15.46 -4.77 -40.37
N SER A 19 16.63 -4.17 -40.58
CA SER A 19 17.71 -4.16 -39.57
C SER A 19 17.28 -3.52 -38.25
N LYS A 20 16.57 -2.38 -38.30
CA LYS A 20 16.01 -1.73 -37.10
C LYS A 20 14.96 -2.59 -36.40
N ILE A 21 14.08 -3.26 -37.15
CA ILE A 21 13.05 -4.14 -36.60
C ILE A 21 13.68 -5.38 -36.00
N VAL A 22 14.64 -6.03 -36.68
CA VAL A 22 15.36 -7.20 -36.16
C VAL A 22 16.14 -6.85 -34.89
N HIS A 23 16.78 -5.68 -34.83
CA HIS A 23 17.43 -5.20 -33.60
C HIS A 23 16.42 -5.00 -32.47
N LYS A 24 15.25 -4.41 -32.76
CA LYS A 24 14.16 -4.25 -31.76
C LYS A 24 13.59 -5.59 -31.32
N LEU A 25 13.42 -6.55 -32.24
CA LEU A 25 12.91 -7.90 -31.95
C LEU A 25 13.93 -8.73 -31.16
N GLY A 26 15.23 -8.59 -31.45
CA GLY A 26 16.30 -9.21 -30.66
C GLY A 26 16.46 -8.62 -29.26
N ALA A 27 16.01 -7.37 -29.05
CA ALA A 27 15.93 -6.74 -27.73
C ALA A 27 14.68 -7.14 -26.93
N LEU A 28 13.68 -7.79 -27.56
CA LEU A 28 12.57 -8.40 -26.84
C LEU A 28 13.07 -9.73 -26.27
N SER A 29 13.39 -9.75 -24.97
CA SER A 29 13.84 -10.95 -24.27
C SER A 29 12.83 -12.09 -24.41
N THR A 30 13.23 -13.15 -25.11
CA THR A 30 12.53 -14.44 -25.12
C THR A 30 12.89 -15.22 -23.87
N GLU A 31 12.36 -14.81 -22.72
CA GLU A 31 12.19 -15.60 -21.51
C GLU A 31 11.48 -14.71 -20.49
N ASN A 32 10.34 -15.16 -19.96
CA ASN A 32 9.63 -14.53 -18.84
C ASN A 32 10.47 -14.62 -17.56
N SER A 33 11.56 -13.87 -17.50
CA SER A 33 12.21 -13.53 -16.25
C SER A 33 11.77 -12.12 -15.91
N TYR A 34 10.87 -11.98 -14.94
CA TYR A 34 10.41 -10.71 -14.38
C TYR A 34 11.57 -10.01 -13.62
N ILE A 35 12.66 -9.66 -14.31
CA ILE A 35 13.82 -9.00 -13.70
C ILE A 35 13.46 -7.56 -13.35
N SER A 36 12.68 -6.88 -14.21
CA SER A 36 12.14 -5.56 -13.88
C SER A 36 11.26 -5.65 -12.63
N CYS A 37 11.50 -4.75 -11.69
CA CYS A 37 10.78 -4.65 -10.43
C CYS A 37 10.51 -3.19 -10.01
N ILE A 38 11.09 -2.21 -10.70
CA ILE A 38 10.91 -0.78 -10.44
C ILE A 38 10.16 -0.20 -11.64
N TYR A 39 8.90 0.16 -11.40
CA TYR A 39 7.93 0.51 -12.44
C TYR A 39 7.57 1.99 -12.40
N ARG A 40 7.06 2.49 -13.52
CA ARG A 40 6.36 3.76 -13.54
C ARG A 40 4.97 3.61 -12.92
N VAL A 41 4.56 4.64 -12.20
CA VAL A 41 3.18 4.75 -11.72
C VAL A 41 2.29 4.89 -12.95
N PRO A 42 1.23 4.08 -13.08
CA PRO A 42 0.32 4.20 -14.22
C PRO A 42 -0.29 5.60 -14.36
N ASP A 43 -0.51 6.01 -15.61
CA ASP A 43 -1.01 7.35 -15.97
C ASP A 43 -2.27 7.78 -15.23
N LYS A 44 -3.20 6.85 -14.97
CA LYS A 44 -4.50 7.14 -14.35
C LYS A 44 -4.37 7.57 -12.88
N PRO A 45 -3.76 6.78 -11.97
CA PRO A 45 -3.53 7.22 -10.59
C PRO A 45 -2.61 8.45 -10.52
N LEU A 46 -1.59 8.53 -11.39
CA LEU A 46 -0.70 9.70 -11.45
C LEU A 46 -1.49 11.00 -11.74
N LYS A 47 -2.39 10.99 -12.72
CA LYS A 47 -3.24 12.16 -13.05
C LYS A 47 -4.25 12.48 -11.97
N ALA A 48 -4.64 11.50 -11.15
CA ALA A 48 -5.57 11.72 -10.04
C ALA A 48 -4.89 12.41 -8.84
N ASN A 49 -3.62 12.10 -8.57
CA ASN A 49 -2.86 12.68 -7.46
C ASN A 49 -1.35 12.68 -7.71
N GLU A 50 -0.87 13.58 -8.58
CA GLU A 50 0.56 13.67 -8.95
C GLU A 50 1.49 13.90 -7.76
N ALA A 51 1.01 14.64 -6.75
CA ALA A 51 1.76 14.94 -5.54
C ALA A 51 2.07 13.70 -4.69
N ALA A 52 1.23 12.66 -4.74
CA ALA A 52 1.43 11.41 -3.99
C ALA A 52 2.53 10.50 -4.59
N TYR A 53 3.00 10.82 -5.81
CA TYR A 53 3.98 10.03 -6.54
C TYR A 53 5.24 10.83 -6.90
N THR A 54 5.37 12.05 -6.37
CA THR A 54 6.48 12.95 -6.68
C THR A 54 7.43 13.09 -5.49
N PRO A 55 8.74 12.83 -5.65
CA PRO A 55 9.70 13.06 -4.57
C PRO A 55 9.75 14.53 -4.12
N GLN A 56 9.85 14.75 -2.81
CA GLN A 56 9.77 16.07 -2.17
C GLN A 56 11.12 16.55 -1.61
N LEU A 57 12.01 15.64 -1.25
CA LEU A 57 13.26 15.90 -0.56
C LEU A 57 14.47 15.22 -1.23
N VAL A 58 14.35 13.98 -1.67
CA VAL A 58 15.45 13.19 -2.23
C VAL A 58 15.01 12.31 -3.41
N SER A 59 15.73 12.43 -4.52
CA SER A 59 15.65 11.45 -5.61
C SER A 59 16.53 10.26 -5.29
N LEU A 60 16.03 9.05 -5.54
CA LEU A 60 16.73 7.79 -5.45
C LEU A 60 16.55 7.05 -6.77
N GLY A 61 17.66 6.76 -7.43
CA GLY A 61 17.64 6.11 -8.72
C GLY A 61 17.39 7.08 -9.89
N PRO A 62 17.28 6.54 -11.11
CA PRO A 62 17.33 7.32 -12.34
C PRO A 62 15.98 7.97 -12.76
N LEU A 63 14.84 7.54 -12.22
CA LEU A 63 13.52 7.89 -12.77
C LEU A 63 13.05 9.33 -12.45
N HIS A 64 13.71 10.00 -11.48
CA HIS A 64 13.43 11.38 -11.08
C HIS A 64 14.64 12.32 -11.19
N GLY A 65 15.67 11.94 -11.97
CA GLY A 65 16.91 12.70 -12.15
C GLY A 65 16.70 14.14 -12.67
N GLU A 66 17.50 15.07 -12.11
CA GLU A 66 17.57 16.51 -12.41
C GLU A 66 16.30 17.37 -12.16
N ARG A 67 15.66 17.20 -11.00
CA ARG A 67 14.76 18.24 -10.46
C ARG A 67 15.56 19.23 -9.62
N GLY A 68 15.67 20.48 -10.08
CA GLY A 68 16.45 21.53 -9.39
C GLY A 68 16.08 21.75 -7.92
N GLN A 69 14.86 21.38 -7.51
CA GLN A 69 14.41 21.43 -6.11
C GLN A 69 15.08 20.39 -5.20
N LEU A 70 15.59 19.29 -5.75
CA LEU A 70 16.19 18.17 -5.01
C LEU A 70 17.72 18.28 -4.90
N GLN A 71 18.34 19.25 -5.59
CA GLN A 71 19.79 19.43 -5.67
C GLN A 71 20.46 19.66 -4.31
N GLY A 72 19.72 20.19 -3.33
CA GLY A 72 20.19 20.38 -1.96
C GLY A 72 20.61 19.06 -1.29
N MET A 73 19.98 17.94 -1.65
CA MET A 73 20.29 16.63 -1.07
C MET A 73 21.52 15.96 -1.67
N GLU A 74 21.92 16.32 -2.90
CA GLU A 74 23.09 15.73 -3.56
C GLU A 74 24.39 15.99 -2.77
N SER A 75 24.53 17.19 -2.20
CA SER A 75 25.66 17.51 -1.30
C SER A 75 25.65 16.66 -0.03
N TYR A 76 24.47 16.31 0.48
CA TYR A 76 24.34 15.44 1.65
C TYR A 76 24.67 14.00 1.31
N LYS A 77 24.28 13.49 0.12
CA LYS A 77 24.66 12.15 -0.36
C LYS A 77 26.18 12.00 -0.50
N LEU A 78 26.87 13.00 -1.05
CA LEU A 78 28.34 13.00 -1.10
C LEU A 78 28.99 12.97 0.28
N ARG A 79 28.39 13.66 1.26
CA ARG A 79 28.84 13.60 2.65
C ARG A 79 28.61 12.21 3.26
N CYS A 80 27.49 11.57 2.96
CA CYS A 80 27.25 10.16 3.30
C CYS A 80 28.32 9.26 2.69
N LEU A 81 28.65 9.42 1.41
CA LEU A 81 29.71 8.65 0.75
C LEU A 81 31.08 8.86 1.43
N ARG A 82 31.44 10.10 1.76
CA ARG A 82 32.67 10.39 2.51
C ARG A 82 32.69 9.70 3.88
N ASN A 83 31.57 9.76 4.60
CA ASN A 83 31.45 9.16 5.92
C ASN A 83 31.50 7.63 5.85
N PHE A 84 30.92 7.03 4.81
CA PHE A 84 31.01 5.60 4.52
C PHE A 84 32.45 5.18 4.25
N LEU A 85 33.16 5.88 3.35
CA LEU A 85 34.55 5.58 2.98
C LEU A 85 35.50 5.60 4.18
N ASN A 86 35.30 6.52 5.13
CA ASN A 86 36.10 6.57 6.37
C ASN A 86 35.93 5.31 7.25
N ARG A 87 34.85 4.54 7.05
CA ARG A 87 34.49 3.34 7.82
C ARG A 87 34.47 2.07 6.97
N SER A 88 34.70 2.20 5.66
CA SER A 88 34.66 1.13 4.69
C SER A 88 35.92 0.28 4.80
N THR A 89 35.81 -0.99 4.43
CA THR A 89 36.98 -1.88 4.26
C THR A 89 37.70 -1.64 2.93
N VAL A 90 37.07 -0.91 2.00
CA VAL A 90 37.49 -0.71 0.61
C VAL A 90 37.53 0.77 0.22
N GLY A 91 38.33 1.07 -0.82
CA GLY A 91 38.46 2.39 -1.42
C GLY A 91 37.30 2.78 -2.34
N LEU A 92 37.27 4.04 -2.78
CA LEU A 92 36.27 4.54 -3.73
C LEU A 92 36.36 3.85 -5.09
N ASP A 93 37.57 3.57 -5.56
CA ASP A 93 37.85 2.87 -6.82
C ASP A 93 37.23 1.48 -6.85
N GLU A 94 37.32 0.74 -5.75
CA GLU A 94 36.72 -0.59 -5.60
C GLU A 94 35.18 -0.53 -5.63
N LEU A 95 34.58 0.47 -4.97
CA LEU A 95 33.13 0.69 -4.98
C LEU A 95 32.59 1.10 -6.37
N VAL A 96 33.29 2.02 -7.05
CA VAL A 96 32.95 2.45 -8.41
C VAL A 96 33.03 1.27 -9.36
N LYS A 97 34.11 0.49 -9.29
CA LYS A 97 34.27 -0.73 -10.08
C LYS A 97 33.16 -1.75 -9.80
N PHE A 98 32.81 -1.96 -8.53
CA PHE A 98 31.75 -2.88 -8.13
C PHE A 98 30.41 -2.56 -8.82
N ILE A 99 30.03 -1.28 -8.90
CA ILE A 99 28.80 -0.83 -9.56
C ILE A 99 28.94 -0.86 -11.08
N ALA A 100 30.04 -0.34 -11.65
CA ALA A 100 30.25 -0.30 -13.09
C ALA A 100 30.20 -1.71 -13.73
N GLU A 101 30.75 -2.72 -13.06
CA GLU A 101 30.70 -4.13 -13.52
C GLU A 101 29.29 -4.73 -13.50
N ARG A 102 28.36 -4.14 -12.74
CA ARG A 102 26.98 -4.63 -12.57
C ARG A 102 25.94 -3.76 -13.25
N GLU A 103 26.35 -2.68 -13.91
CA GLU A 103 25.45 -1.67 -14.46
C GLU A 103 24.34 -2.27 -15.32
N SER A 104 24.66 -3.16 -16.26
CA SER A 104 23.67 -3.77 -17.14
C SER A 104 22.60 -4.52 -16.34
N TYR A 105 23.03 -5.32 -15.37
CA TYR A 105 22.15 -6.05 -14.47
C TYR A 105 21.29 -5.10 -13.61
N ILE A 106 21.86 -4.00 -13.11
CA ILE A 106 21.10 -3.01 -12.33
C ILE A 106 20.02 -2.36 -13.20
N ARG A 107 20.34 -1.99 -14.45
CA ARG A 107 19.40 -1.34 -15.38
C ARG A 107 18.21 -2.24 -15.73
N GLU A 108 18.40 -3.55 -15.80
CA GLU A 108 17.32 -4.52 -16.06
C GLU A 108 16.21 -4.53 -14.99
N HIS A 109 16.45 -3.95 -13.80
CA HIS A 109 15.43 -3.84 -12.75
C HIS A 109 14.43 -2.71 -12.99
N TYR A 110 14.73 -1.79 -13.91
CA TYR A 110 13.84 -0.67 -14.22
C TYR A 110 13.04 -0.97 -15.49
N GLU A 111 11.75 -0.67 -15.46
CA GLU A 111 10.86 -0.80 -16.63
C GLU A 111 11.27 0.17 -17.76
N ASP A 112 11.64 1.40 -17.39
CA ASP A 112 11.97 2.45 -18.34
C ASP A 112 13.40 2.33 -18.87
N THR A 113 13.59 2.81 -20.11
CA THR A 113 14.94 3.02 -20.64
C THR A 113 15.61 4.20 -19.93
N ILE A 114 16.71 3.91 -19.24
CA ILE A 114 17.45 4.93 -18.50
C ILE A 114 18.42 5.67 -19.43
N ASN A 115 18.13 6.96 -19.66
CA ASN A 115 18.93 7.85 -20.52
C ASN A 115 20.15 8.48 -19.82
N LEU A 116 20.87 7.69 -19.02
CA LEU A 116 22.15 8.08 -18.41
C LEU A 116 23.28 7.30 -19.08
N ASN A 117 24.43 7.95 -19.31
CA ASN A 117 25.62 7.21 -19.70
C ASN A 117 26.15 6.38 -18.51
N GLN A 118 27.13 5.50 -18.76
CA GLN A 118 27.68 4.61 -17.75
C GLN A 118 28.27 5.35 -16.55
N GLU A 119 29.01 6.44 -16.79
CA GLU A 119 29.63 7.25 -15.74
C GLU A 119 28.57 7.88 -14.83
N GLN A 120 27.60 8.59 -15.43
CA GLN A 120 26.49 9.23 -14.73
C GLN A 120 25.65 8.24 -13.94
N PHE A 121 25.36 7.08 -14.53
CA PHE A 121 24.58 6.04 -13.87
C PHE A 121 25.32 5.43 -12.68
N THR A 122 26.60 5.11 -12.87
CA THR A 122 27.46 4.56 -11.81
C THR A 122 27.60 5.53 -10.65
N GLU A 123 27.84 6.81 -10.95
CA GLU A 123 27.93 7.87 -9.96
C GLU A 123 26.62 8.02 -9.17
N MET A 124 25.49 8.17 -9.87
CA MET A 124 24.17 8.31 -9.26
C MET A 124 23.86 7.11 -8.36
N PHE A 125 24.03 5.89 -8.88
CA PHE A 125 23.67 4.68 -8.14
C PHE A 125 24.53 4.51 -6.89
N LEU A 126 25.83 4.76 -7.00
CA LEU A 126 26.73 4.65 -5.86
C LEU A 126 26.36 5.66 -4.77
N GLN A 127 26.11 6.92 -5.13
CA GLN A 127 25.73 7.96 -4.18
C GLN A 127 24.41 7.63 -3.49
N ASP A 128 23.38 7.24 -4.26
CA ASP A 128 22.05 6.95 -3.73
C ASP A 128 22.06 5.67 -2.88
N GLY A 129 22.76 4.63 -3.31
CA GLY A 129 22.86 3.37 -2.57
C GLY A 129 23.61 3.53 -1.24
N ILE A 130 24.73 4.26 -1.24
CA ILE A 130 25.47 4.55 -0.01
C ILE A 130 24.67 5.51 0.89
N PHE A 131 23.95 6.47 0.33
CA PHE A 131 23.05 7.32 1.10
C PHE A 131 22.01 6.50 1.86
N VAL A 132 21.35 5.53 1.23
CA VAL A 132 20.40 4.63 1.89
C VAL A 132 21.07 3.83 3.01
N ILE A 133 22.24 3.25 2.77
CA ILE A 133 22.99 2.50 3.79
C ILE A 133 23.35 3.41 4.98
N GLU A 134 23.85 4.61 4.72
CA GLU A 134 24.20 5.58 5.77
C GLU A 134 22.98 6.02 6.58
N LEU A 135 21.82 6.21 5.95
CA LEU A 135 20.57 6.53 6.66
C LEU A 135 20.20 5.45 7.67
N PHE A 136 20.29 4.19 7.24
CA PHE A 136 20.00 3.02 8.07
C PHE A 136 20.99 2.89 9.22
N LEU A 137 22.29 3.04 8.94
CA LEU A 137 23.33 3.01 9.97
C LEU A 137 23.16 4.16 10.97
N LYS A 138 22.87 5.38 10.52
CA LYS A 138 22.67 6.54 11.40
C LYS A 138 21.39 6.42 12.22
N LYS A 139 20.34 5.78 11.70
CA LYS A 139 19.13 5.49 12.48
C LYS A 139 19.47 4.60 13.68
N HIS A 140 20.20 3.51 13.44
CA HIS A 140 20.57 2.52 14.44
C HIS A 140 21.66 3.01 15.41
N PHE A 141 22.79 3.47 14.87
CA PHE A 141 23.93 3.99 15.62
C PHE A 141 23.84 5.52 15.71
N VAL A 142 23.26 6.02 16.80
CA VAL A 142 23.08 7.45 17.04
C VAL A 142 24.43 8.20 17.08
N GLU A 143 25.52 7.50 17.43
CA GLU A 143 26.88 8.03 17.48
C GLU A 143 27.44 8.37 16.09
N LEU A 144 26.89 7.79 15.02
CA LEU A 144 27.27 8.12 13.64
C LEU A 144 26.63 9.41 13.13
N ARG A 145 25.70 10.00 13.90
CA ARG A 145 25.03 11.24 13.53
C ARG A 145 25.93 12.44 13.79
N GLU A 146 25.90 13.39 12.87
CA GLU A 146 26.56 14.67 13.09
C GLU A 146 25.79 15.51 14.12
N ARG A 147 26.47 16.46 14.76
CA ARG A 147 25.82 17.35 15.74
C ARG A 147 24.72 18.17 15.05
N ARG A 148 23.46 17.98 15.47
CA ARG A 148 22.24 18.60 14.89
C ARG A 148 21.95 18.13 13.47
N GLU A 149 21.73 16.83 13.31
CA GLU A 149 21.40 16.25 12.01
C GLU A 149 19.91 16.44 11.68
N ALA A 150 19.63 17.44 10.84
CA ALA A 150 18.28 17.88 10.53
C ALA A 150 17.35 16.76 10.02
N LEU A 151 17.87 15.76 9.28
CA LEU A 151 17.06 14.64 8.80
C LEU A 151 16.42 13.81 9.94
N PHE A 152 17.10 13.68 11.08
CA PHE A 152 16.58 12.92 12.23
C PHE A 152 15.88 13.84 13.24
N ASP A 153 16.38 15.06 13.41
CA ASP A 153 15.87 16.02 14.40
C ASP A 153 14.59 16.73 13.93
N ASN A 154 14.46 17.01 12.62
CA ASN A 154 13.30 17.68 12.06
C ASN A 154 12.24 16.68 11.61
N ARG A 155 11.07 16.72 12.26
CA ARG A 155 9.93 15.85 11.95
C ARG A 155 9.46 15.99 10.49
N TRP A 156 9.49 17.19 9.93
CA TRP A 156 9.05 17.44 8.55
C TRP A 156 9.99 16.78 7.55
N MET A 157 11.30 17.06 7.63
CA MET A 157 12.29 16.43 6.75
C MET A 157 12.29 14.89 6.86
N ARG A 158 12.08 14.35 8.05
CA ARG A 158 11.97 12.90 8.23
C ARG A 158 10.74 12.32 7.52
N ARG A 159 9.62 13.05 7.54
CA ARG A 159 8.40 12.66 6.83
C ARG A 159 8.61 12.71 5.33
N ASP A 160 9.19 13.79 4.81
CA ASP A 160 9.46 13.94 3.37
C ASP A 160 10.46 12.86 2.90
N LEU A 161 11.46 12.54 3.73
CA LEU A 161 12.39 11.44 3.46
C LEU A 161 11.68 10.09 3.39
N LEU A 162 10.85 9.78 4.39
CA LEU A 162 10.11 8.52 4.41
C LEU A 162 9.12 8.43 3.24
N HIS A 163 8.41 9.53 2.94
CA HIS A 163 7.55 9.66 1.77
C HIS A 163 8.30 9.27 0.51
N ASP A 164 9.46 9.87 0.27
CA ASP A 164 10.26 9.65 -0.94
C ASP A 164 10.79 8.22 -1.03
N MET A 165 11.16 7.61 0.10
CA MET A 165 11.60 6.20 0.13
C MET A 165 10.46 5.20 -0.09
N LEU A 166 9.21 5.63 0.00
CA LEU A 166 8.02 4.81 -0.25
C LEU A 166 7.49 4.92 -1.69
N LEU A 167 8.03 5.85 -2.50
CA LEU A 167 7.56 6.04 -3.86
C LEU A 167 8.04 4.91 -4.77
N LEU A 168 7.13 4.33 -5.56
CA LEU A 168 7.42 3.20 -6.45
C LEU A 168 8.52 3.53 -7.47
N GLU A 169 8.52 4.75 -8.01
CA GLU A 169 9.50 5.22 -9.00
C GLU A 169 10.85 5.63 -8.37
N ASN A 170 10.90 5.82 -7.05
CA ASN A 170 12.05 6.36 -6.33
C ASN A 170 12.77 5.25 -5.55
N GLN A 171 13.08 4.14 -6.22
CA GLN A 171 13.60 2.92 -5.61
C GLN A 171 14.98 2.53 -6.18
N LEU A 172 15.69 1.70 -5.43
CA LEU A 172 16.92 1.04 -5.86
C LEU A 172 16.77 -0.48 -5.65
N PRO A 173 17.39 -1.33 -6.50
CA PRO A 173 17.40 -2.77 -6.30
C PRO A 173 18.07 -3.17 -4.98
N MET A 174 17.29 -3.69 -4.03
CA MET A 174 17.73 -4.03 -2.67
C MET A 174 18.87 -5.04 -2.64
N ARG A 175 18.94 -5.96 -3.61
CA ARG A 175 20.04 -6.92 -3.72
C ARG A 175 21.39 -6.22 -3.87
N ILE A 176 21.47 -5.20 -4.71
CA ILE A 176 22.71 -4.44 -4.96
C ILE A 176 23.08 -3.63 -3.73
N ILE A 177 22.09 -3.04 -3.04
CA ILE A 177 22.31 -2.34 -1.78
C ILE A 177 22.82 -3.30 -0.70
N THR A 178 22.29 -4.53 -0.66
CA THR A 178 22.76 -5.59 0.26
C THR A 178 24.19 -6.02 -0.05
N ASP A 179 24.54 -6.13 -1.33
CA ASP A 179 25.91 -6.45 -1.72
C ASP A 179 26.88 -5.29 -1.41
N LEU A 180 26.49 -4.03 -1.64
CA LEU A 180 27.23 -2.84 -1.22
C LEU A 180 27.43 -2.79 0.30
N PHE A 181 26.41 -3.20 1.07
CA PHE A 181 26.45 -3.20 2.53
C PHE A 181 27.56 -4.10 3.10
N ARG A 182 28.03 -5.11 2.34
CA ARG A 182 29.16 -5.98 2.75
C ARG A 182 30.49 -5.23 2.90
N PHE A 183 30.60 -4.03 2.33
CA PHE A 183 31.78 -3.17 2.47
C PHE A 183 31.80 -2.36 3.78
N VAL A 184 30.70 -2.37 4.54
CA VAL A 184 30.69 -1.79 5.90
C VAL A 184 31.55 -2.66 6.82
N ASN A 185 32.35 -2.02 7.68
CA ASN A 185 33.22 -2.72 8.62
C ASN A 185 32.43 -3.76 9.47
N PRO A 186 32.76 -5.06 9.37
CA PRO A 186 32.04 -6.10 10.11
C PRO A 186 32.07 -5.93 11.63
N SER A 187 33.14 -5.32 12.17
CA SER A 187 33.29 -5.06 13.60
C SER A 187 32.26 -4.05 14.12
N LEU A 188 31.82 -3.12 13.26
CA LEU A 188 30.75 -2.18 13.58
C LEU A 188 29.39 -2.89 13.60
N LEU A 189 29.15 -3.78 12.65
CA LEU A 189 27.84 -4.41 12.45
C LEU A 189 27.50 -5.46 13.48
N ASN A 190 28.48 -6.18 14.03
CA ASN A 190 28.26 -7.25 15.01
C ASN A 190 27.14 -8.25 14.60
N GLY A 191 27.08 -8.60 13.30
CA GLY A 191 26.09 -9.53 12.74
C GLY A 191 24.76 -8.90 12.28
N ILE A 192 24.58 -7.58 12.42
CA ILE A 192 23.38 -6.88 11.93
C ILE A 192 23.32 -6.90 10.40
N THR A 193 22.13 -7.18 9.85
CA THR A 193 21.87 -7.23 8.40
C THR A 193 21.23 -5.93 7.89
N LEU A 194 21.33 -5.68 6.58
CA LEU A 194 20.63 -4.55 5.95
C LEU A 194 19.11 -4.60 6.20
N HIS A 195 18.50 -5.79 6.10
CA HIS A 195 17.06 -5.98 6.32
C HIS A 195 16.63 -5.65 7.75
N ALA A 196 17.46 -5.99 8.75
CA ALA A 196 17.22 -5.59 10.14
C ALA A 196 17.25 -4.07 10.31
N LEU A 197 18.23 -3.40 9.70
CA LEU A 197 18.29 -1.94 9.74
C LEU A 197 17.14 -1.27 8.98
N ALA A 198 16.74 -1.83 7.83
CA ALA A 198 15.59 -1.35 7.06
C ALA A 198 14.29 -1.48 7.87
N HIS A 199 14.08 -2.61 8.55
CA HIS A 199 12.93 -2.83 9.44
C HIS A 199 12.88 -1.80 10.58
N GLU A 200 14.02 -1.52 11.21
CA GLU A 200 14.11 -0.48 12.24
C GLU A 200 13.86 0.92 11.66
N PHE A 201 14.40 1.21 10.47
CA PHE A 201 14.21 2.50 9.82
C PHE A 201 12.73 2.78 9.51
N PHE A 202 12.03 1.78 8.96
CA PHE A 202 10.62 1.87 8.61
C PHE A 202 9.66 1.56 9.76
N THR A 203 10.11 1.51 11.01
CA THR A 203 9.27 1.19 12.19
C THR A 203 8.01 2.06 12.30
N ASP A 204 8.09 3.33 11.86
CA ASP A 204 6.97 4.29 11.88
C ASP A 204 6.06 4.19 10.63
N VAL A 205 6.42 3.38 9.63
CA VAL A 205 5.61 3.15 8.42
C VAL A 205 4.61 2.03 8.68
N GLY A 206 3.33 2.37 8.59
CA GLY A 206 2.23 1.44 8.74
C GLY A 206 2.25 0.72 10.09
N ASN A 207 2.39 -0.60 10.06
CA ASN A 207 2.48 -1.45 11.24
C ASN A 207 3.85 -2.13 11.41
N THR A 208 4.86 -1.72 10.64
CA THR A 208 6.21 -2.31 10.60
C THR A 208 6.78 -2.60 11.98
N GLY A 209 6.76 -1.64 12.90
CA GLY A 209 7.30 -1.79 14.25
C GLY A 209 6.65 -2.88 15.12
N LYS A 210 5.52 -3.45 14.68
CA LYS A 210 4.80 -4.52 15.38
C LYS A 210 4.88 -5.86 14.65
N LEU A 211 5.50 -5.88 13.48
CA LEU A 211 5.60 -7.04 12.60
C LEU A 211 7.02 -7.59 12.68
N GLN A 212 7.16 -8.91 12.59
CA GLN A 212 8.46 -9.55 12.59
C GLN A 212 8.98 -9.68 11.17
N LEU A 213 10.30 -9.52 11.01
CA LEU A 213 10.98 -9.81 9.74
C LEU A 213 10.78 -11.26 9.32
N THR A 214 10.77 -11.45 8.02
CA THR A 214 10.46 -12.72 7.40
C THR A 214 11.46 -13.11 6.33
N GLU A 215 11.50 -14.39 5.96
CA GLU A 215 12.32 -14.85 4.83
C GLU A 215 11.86 -14.22 3.50
N ASP A 216 10.54 -14.01 3.34
CA ASP A 216 9.97 -13.31 2.19
C ASP A 216 10.48 -11.87 2.11
N CYS A 217 10.50 -11.15 3.24
CA CYS A 217 11.07 -9.79 3.32
C CYS A 217 12.53 -9.75 2.86
N CYS A 218 13.31 -10.77 3.21
CA CYS A 218 14.72 -10.88 2.80
C CYS A 218 14.90 -11.16 1.31
N SER A 219 13.83 -11.54 0.61
CA SER A 219 13.81 -11.82 -0.83
C SER A 219 13.23 -10.66 -1.65
N ALA A 220 12.85 -9.56 -1.00
CA ALA A 220 12.31 -8.38 -1.66
C ALA A 220 13.31 -7.72 -2.61
N ARG A 221 12.82 -7.28 -3.77
CA ARG A 221 13.64 -6.68 -4.83
C ARG A 221 13.87 -5.19 -4.60
N HIS A 222 12.98 -4.49 -3.89
CA HIS A 222 13.09 -3.07 -3.49
C HIS A 222 12.27 -2.80 -2.21
N PHE A 223 12.35 -1.60 -1.64
CA PHE A 223 11.78 -1.32 -0.30
C PHE A 223 10.25 -1.31 -0.27
N VAL A 224 9.58 -0.89 -1.34
CA VAL A 224 8.11 -1.00 -1.42
C VAL A 224 7.66 -2.47 -1.37
N GLU A 225 8.33 -3.37 -2.08
CA GLU A 225 8.04 -4.81 -2.03
C GLU A 225 8.42 -5.43 -0.67
N PHE A 226 9.51 -4.97 -0.05
CA PHE A 226 9.88 -5.36 1.31
C PHE A 226 8.75 -5.02 2.31
N LEU A 227 8.19 -3.83 2.22
CA LEU A 227 7.09 -3.43 3.09
C LEU A 227 5.79 -4.15 2.74
N LEU A 228 5.54 -4.45 1.47
CA LEU A 228 4.43 -5.29 1.07
C LEU A 228 4.53 -6.66 1.77
N PHE A 229 5.64 -7.37 1.61
CA PHE A 229 5.84 -8.69 2.23
C PHE A 229 5.77 -8.64 3.75
N LEU A 230 6.28 -7.57 4.37
CA LEU A 230 6.20 -7.40 5.81
C LEU A 230 4.74 -7.26 6.28
N HIS A 231 3.91 -6.54 5.51
CA HIS A 231 2.49 -6.31 5.81
C HIS A 231 1.56 -7.35 5.17
N SER A 232 2.07 -8.34 4.47
CA SER A 232 1.26 -9.44 3.99
C SER A 232 0.78 -10.25 5.21
N PRO A 233 -0.54 -10.39 5.41
CA PRO A 233 -1.07 -11.20 6.49
C PRO A 233 -0.56 -12.63 6.31
N ARG A 234 0.06 -13.16 7.36
CA ARG A 234 0.53 -14.54 7.35
C ARG A 234 -0.58 -15.48 7.74
N ASP A 235 -0.59 -16.62 7.06
CA ASP A 235 -1.36 -17.79 7.43
C ASP A 235 -1.07 -18.11 8.91
N PRO A 236 -2.04 -17.90 9.83
CA PRO A 236 -1.94 -18.48 11.13
C PRO A 236 -2.03 -19.98 10.87
N LYS A 237 -0.92 -20.71 10.99
CA LYS A 237 -0.85 -22.17 10.91
C LYS A 237 -1.80 -22.94 11.87
N GLU A 238 -2.78 -22.27 12.48
CA GLU A 238 -3.82 -22.83 13.35
C GLU A 238 -5.22 -22.17 13.18
N ARG A 239 -5.50 -21.40 12.13
CA ARG A 239 -6.91 -21.14 11.76
C ARG A 239 -7.26 -22.09 10.63
N LEU A 240 -8.15 -23.05 10.93
CA LEU A 240 -8.67 -24.00 9.94
C LEU A 240 -8.95 -23.24 8.64
N LEU A 241 -8.32 -23.68 7.54
CA LEU A 241 -8.68 -23.33 6.17
C LEU A 241 -10.13 -23.78 5.94
N VAL A 242 -11.07 -23.02 6.46
CA VAL A 242 -12.48 -23.16 6.16
C VAL A 242 -12.63 -22.50 4.80
N ARG A 243 -12.76 -23.32 3.75
CA ARG A 243 -13.22 -22.84 2.45
C ARG A 243 -14.47 -22.02 2.66
N ALA A 244 -14.40 -20.70 2.43
CA ALA A 244 -15.58 -19.86 2.44
C ALA A 244 -16.52 -20.39 1.35
N THR A 245 -17.67 -20.96 1.73
CA THR A 245 -18.61 -21.56 0.77
C THR A 245 -19.38 -20.51 -0.02
N LYS A 246 -19.25 -19.23 0.36
CA LYS A 246 -19.62 -18.01 -0.36
C LYS A 246 -19.15 -16.84 0.49
N PHE A 247 -18.37 -15.91 -0.07
CA PHE A 247 -18.09 -14.66 0.63
C PHE A 247 -19.36 -13.80 0.63
N GLU A 248 -20.13 -13.82 1.71
CA GLU A 248 -21.25 -12.88 1.89
C GLU A 248 -20.69 -11.51 2.24
N ASN A 249 -21.05 -10.48 1.46
CA ASN A 249 -20.68 -9.09 1.74
C ASN A 249 -20.98 -8.76 3.21
N ILE A 250 -19.95 -8.36 3.94
CA ILE A 250 -20.07 -7.98 5.34
C ILE A 250 -21.04 -6.79 5.41
N ARG A 251 -22.01 -6.86 6.32
CA ARG A 251 -22.96 -5.76 6.53
C ARG A 251 -22.25 -4.49 6.98
N GLY A 252 -22.71 -3.32 6.56
CA GLY A 252 -22.07 -2.05 6.95
C GLY A 252 -22.05 -1.86 8.47
N ALA A 253 -21.10 -1.08 9.00
CA ALA A 253 -20.95 -0.87 10.45
C ALA A 253 -22.25 -0.45 11.17
N THR A 254 -23.11 0.33 10.49
CA THR A 254 -24.43 0.72 10.99
C THR A 254 -25.40 -0.46 11.11
N GLU A 255 -25.38 -1.37 10.15
CA GLU A 255 -26.24 -2.57 10.13
C GLU A 255 -25.77 -3.59 11.16
N LEU A 256 -24.46 -3.79 11.31
CA LEU A 256 -23.88 -4.61 12.37
C LEU A 256 -24.26 -4.07 13.75
N GLN A 257 -24.18 -2.76 13.96
CA GLN A 257 -24.62 -2.15 15.22
C GLN A 257 -26.12 -2.38 15.48
N GLN A 258 -26.97 -2.32 14.45
CA GLN A 258 -28.40 -2.61 14.55
C GLN A 258 -28.69 -4.09 14.86
N ALA A 259 -27.88 -5.00 14.33
CA ALA A 259 -27.92 -6.43 14.66
C ALA A 259 -27.46 -6.72 16.10
N GLY A 260 -26.89 -5.72 16.80
CA GLY A 260 -26.47 -5.83 18.19
C GLY A 260 -24.97 -6.05 18.38
N VAL A 261 -24.18 -5.96 17.29
CA VAL A 261 -22.72 -5.99 17.37
C VAL A 261 -22.24 -4.75 18.13
N LYS A 262 -21.42 -4.96 19.16
CA LYS A 262 -20.78 -3.91 19.94
C LYS A 262 -19.35 -3.74 19.46
N PHE A 263 -18.99 -2.52 19.08
CA PHE A 263 -17.63 -2.19 18.70
C PHE A 263 -16.80 -1.86 19.94
N CYS A 264 -15.67 -2.53 20.09
CA CYS A 264 -14.70 -2.30 21.16
C CYS A 264 -13.32 -2.06 20.56
N ARG A 265 -12.50 -1.31 21.28
CA ARG A 265 -11.11 -1.07 20.89
C ARG A 265 -10.25 -2.23 21.38
N ALA A 266 -9.39 -2.76 20.50
CA ALA A 266 -8.39 -3.75 20.86
C ALA A 266 -7.39 -3.17 21.87
N LYS A 267 -6.92 -4.02 22.79
CA LYS A 267 -5.79 -3.69 23.66
C LYS A 267 -4.47 -3.69 22.88
N GLY A 268 -4.37 -4.56 21.88
CA GLY A 268 -3.28 -4.58 20.93
C GLY A 268 -3.33 -3.39 19.97
N ASN A 269 -2.18 -3.10 19.36
CA ASN A 269 -2.04 -2.00 18.41
C ASN A 269 -1.73 -2.51 16.99
N CYS A 270 -1.73 -3.83 16.73
CA CYS A 270 -1.43 -4.39 15.41
C CYS A 270 -2.67 -4.29 14.51
N TRP A 271 -2.48 -3.96 13.23
CA TRP A 271 -3.60 -3.84 12.27
C TRP A 271 -4.39 -5.14 12.07
N PHE A 272 -3.78 -6.28 12.42
CA PHE A 272 -4.37 -7.60 12.31
C PHE A 272 -5.13 -8.06 13.57
N ASP A 273 -5.16 -7.26 14.64
CA ASP A 273 -5.83 -7.59 15.92
C ASP A 273 -7.36 -7.37 15.87
N ALA A 274 -8.02 -7.91 14.85
CA ALA A 274 -9.49 -7.95 14.78
C ALA A 274 -10.02 -9.27 15.31
N VAL A 275 -10.91 -9.21 16.30
CA VAL A 275 -11.52 -10.39 16.92
C VAL A 275 -13.00 -10.15 17.14
N PHE A 276 -13.82 -11.12 16.73
CA PHE A 276 -15.23 -11.14 17.05
C PHE A 276 -15.51 -12.21 18.11
N ALA A 277 -16.01 -11.79 19.27
CA ALA A 277 -16.36 -12.69 20.37
C ALA A 277 -17.82 -13.15 20.27
N GLU A 278 -18.11 -14.37 20.73
CA GLU A 278 -19.45 -14.97 20.72
C GLU A 278 -20.53 -14.12 21.40
N ASN A 279 -20.15 -13.25 22.33
CA ASN A 279 -21.05 -12.32 23.02
C ASN A 279 -21.46 -11.10 22.16
N GLY A 280 -21.12 -11.08 20.87
CA GLY A 280 -21.45 -10.02 19.93
C GLY A 280 -20.52 -8.81 19.99
N VAL A 281 -19.32 -8.94 20.58
CA VAL A 281 -18.34 -7.85 20.65
C VAL A 281 -17.31 -7.98 19.53
N LEU A 282 -17.31 -7.02 18.60
CA LEU A 282 -16.27 -6.86 17.59
C LEU A 282 -15.18 -5.93 18.13
N THR A 283 -14.00 -6.49 18.35
CA THR A 283 -12.83 -5.77 18.81
C THR A 283 -11.97 -5.41 17.60
N LEU A 284 -11.70 -4.12 17.39
CA LEU A 284 -10.91 -3.60 16.27
C LEU A 284 -9.67 -2.85 16.75
N PRO A 285 -8.54 -2.94 16.04
CA PRO A 285 -7.35 -2.19 16.37
C PRO A 285 -7.52 -0.70 16.09
N ARG A 286 -6.71 0.12 16.78
CA ARG A 286 -6.64 1.55 16.46
C ARG A 286 -5.77 1.75 15.23
N LEU A 287 -6.38 2.18 14.13
CA LEU A 287 -5.66 2.71 12.98
C LEU A 287 -5.42 4.21 13.18
N VAL A 288 -4.16 4.64 13.06
CA VAL A 288 -3.80 6.05 12.97
C VAL A 288 -3.57 6.33 11.50
N VAL A 289 -4.31 7.30 10.94
CA VAL A 289 -4.18 7.72 9.55
C VAL A 289 -3.45 9.05 9.54
N ASP A 290 -2.32 9.08 8.85
CA ASP A 290 -1.50 10.27 8.60
C ASP A 290 -1.01 10.29 7.15
N ASP A 291 -0.23 11.32 6.79
CA ASP A 291 0.25 11.53 5.42
C ASP A 291 1.08 10.33 4.91
N LEU A 292 1.88 9.69 5.78
CA LEU A 292 2.66 8.50 5.43
C LEU A 292 1.77 7.27 5.20
N THR A 293 0.65 7.17 5.91
CA THR A 293 -0.35 6.11 5.70
C THR A 293 -0.91 6.18 4.28
N GLU A 294 -1.20 7.39 3.80
CA GLU A 294 -1.69 7.62 2.43
C GLU A 294 -0.61 7.24 1.40
N THR A 295 0.63 7.74 1.53
CA THR A 295 1.74 7.41 0.63
C THR A 295 2.01 5.90 0.57
N PHE A 296 1.99 5.24 1.72
CA PHE A 296 2.19 3.80 1.84
C PHE A 296 1.15 3.02 1.01
N PHE A 297 -0.15 3.27 1.22
CA PHE A 297 -1.20 2.55 0.49
C PHE A 297 -1.22 2.89 -1.00
N TRP A 298 -1.01 4.16 -1.39
CA TRP A 298 -1.00 4.55 -2.80
C TRP A 298 0.08 3.85 -3.62
N ASN A 299 1.28 3.74 -3.06
CA ASN A 299 2.40 3.11 -3.75
C ASN A 299 2.28 1.59 -3.75
N LEU A 300 1.69 0.98 -2.72
CA LEU A 300 1.34 -0.44 -2.74
C LEU A 300 0.28 -0.77 -3.80
N ILE A 301 -0.80 0.04 -3.89
CA ILE A 301 -1.85 -0.15 -4.90
C ILE A 301 -1.28 0.06 -6.30
N ALA A 302 -0.45 1.09 -6.51
CA ALA A 302 0.21 1.32 -7.79
C ALA A 302 1.08 0.13 -8.19
N PHE A 303 1.85 -0.43 -7.25
CA PHE A 303 2.67 -1.62 -7.47
C PHE A 303 1.82 -2.86 -7.82
N GLU A 304 0.66 -3.03 -7.17
CA GLU A 304 -0.28 -4.10 -7.48
C GLU A 304 -0.84 -3.97 -8.91
N HIS A 305 -1.21 -2.76 -9.32
CA HIS A 305 -1.76 -2.46 -10.66
C HIS A 305 -0.75 -2.65 -11.80
N CYS A 306 0.56 -2.70 -11.53
CA CYS A 306 1.57 -3.05 -12.52
C CYS A 306 1.51 -4.54 -12.95
N GLY A 307 0.54 -5.33 -12.44
CA GLY A 307 0.25 -6.69 -12.90
C GLY A 307 1.13 -7.78 -12.28
N ILE A 308 1.84 -7.43 -11.19
CA ILE A 308 2.77 -8.31 -10.47
C ILE A 308 2.02 -9.15 -9.43
N ILE A 309 0.86 -8.67 -8.99
CA ILE A 309 -0.07 -9.31 -8.08
C ILE A 309 -1.42 -9.32 -8.79
N LYS A 310 -2.14 -10.45 -8.79
CA LYS A 310 -3.48 -10.53 -9.38
C LYS A 310 -4.45 -9.67 -8.56
N ASN A 311 -4.76 -8.49 -9.06
CA ASN A 311 -5.82 -7.64 -8.55
C ASN A 311 -7.08 -7.80 -9.45
N GLU A 312 -8.22 -8.13 -8.86
CA GLU A 312 -9.52 -8.26 -9.55
C GLU A 312 -10.47 -7.06 -9.34
N LEU A 313 -9.97 -5.88 -8.97
CA LEU A 313 -10.77 -4.69 -8.65
C LEU A 313 -10.67 -3.59 -9.72
N GLY A 314 -11.84 -3.07 -10.13
CA GLY A 314 -12.01 -1.99 -11.10
C GLY A 314 -11.88 -0.56 -10.53
N GLU A 315 -11.81 0.42 -11.45
CA GLU A 315 -11.28 1.80 -11.32
C GLU A 315 -11.97 2.83 -10.37
N SER A 316 -11.30 4.00 -10.26
CA SER A 316 -11.15 4.96 -9.14
C SER A 316 -12.01 6.25 -9.10
N LYS A 317 -12.16 6.83 -7.87
CA LYS A 317 -12.22 8.30 -7.59
C LYS A 317 -12.00 8.71 -6.08
N ALA A 318 -10.84 9.17 -5.65
CA ALA A 318 -9.63 8.39 -5.40
C ALA A 318 -9.34 8.17 -3.89
N VAL A 319 -9.91 8.90 -2.91
CA VAL A 319 -9.67 8.63 -1.45
C VAL A 319 -10.96 8.44 -0.66
N ALA A 320 -11.96 9.29 -0.86
CA ALA A 320 -13.30 9.08 -0.28
C ALA A 320 -14.01 7.90 -0.93
N GLU A 321 -13.78 7.63 -2.23
CA GLU A 321 -14.16 6.35 -2.81
C GLU A 321 -13.18 5.22 -2.45
N LEU A 322 -11.92 5.46 -2.07
CA LEU A 322 -11.04 4.35 -1.67
C LEU A 322 -11.58 3.64 -0.43
N PHE A 323 -11.85 4.37 0.66
CA PHE A 323 -12.46 3.75 1.85
C PHE A 323 -13.93 3.34 1.64
N ASN A 324 -14.69 4.03 0.78
CA ASN A 324 -16.08 3.65 0.49
C ASN A 324 -16.22 2.50 -0.52
N ASN A 325 -15.25 2.27 -1.41
CA ASN A 325 -15.22 1.23 -2.45
C ASN A 325 -14.31 0.03 -2.09
N LEU A 326 -13.38 0.17 -1.14
CA LEU A 326 -12.78 -0.96 -0.40
C LEU A 326 -13.84 -1.85 0.25
N TYR A 327 -15.08 -1.36 0.36
CA TYR A 327 -16.19 -2.07 0.97
C TYR A 327 -17.38 -2.30 0.02
N LYS A 328 -17.51 -1.54 -1.07
CA LYS A 328 -18.78 -1.51 -1.82
C LYS A 328 -18.96 -2.67 -2.80
N GLU A 329 -17.89 -3.21 -3.37
CA GLU A 329 -17.94 -4.29 -4.36
C GLU A 329 -16.71 -5.19 -4.33
N VAL A 330 -16.14 -5.43 -3.15
CA VAL A 330 -15.07 -6.45 -3.03
C VAL A 330 -15.71 -7.83 -3.16
N VAL A 331 -15.78 -8.32 -4.40
CA VAL A 331 -15.97 -9.75 -4.68
C VAL A 331 -14.61 -10.39 -4.48
N THR A 332 -14.31 -10.82 -3.26
CA THR A 332 -13.19 -11.73 -3.00
C THR A 332 -13.64 -13.13 -3.38
N GLU A 333 -13.44 -13.52 -4.64
CA GLU A 333 -13.31 -14.95 -5.02
C GLU A 333 -11.90 -15.43 -4.69
N THR A 334 -11.48 -15.28 -3.43
CA THR A 334 -10.24 -15.89 -2.95
C THR A 334 -10.56 -16.81 -1.80
N ASP A 335 -10.12 -18.06 -1.96
CA ASP A 335 -10.25 -19.13 -0.96
C ASP A 335 -9.45 -18.83 0.34
N GLU A 336 -8.78 -17.67 0.44
CA GLU A 336 -7.73 -17.34 1.43
C GLU A 336 -7.74 -15.84 1.83
N PHE A 337 -8.76 -15.40 2.58
CA PHE A 337 -8.82 -14.04 3.17
C PHE A 337 -8.54 -14.05 4.68
N TYR A 338 -7.60 -13.22 5.15
CA TYR A 338 -7.13 -13.22 6.54
C TYR A 338 -8.23 -13.02 7.60
N PHE A 339 -9.22 -12.18 7.33
CA PHE A 339 -10.33 -11.93 8.26
C PHE A 339 -11.57 -12.79 7.96
N ALA A 340 -11.48 -13.83 7.13
CA ALA A 340 -12.63 -14.65 6.70
C ALA A 340 -13.43 -15.16 7.91
N GLU A 341 -12.77 -15.78 8.89
CA GLU A 341 -13.43 -16.29 10.11
C GLU A 341 -14.16 -15.17 10.88
N VAL A 342 -13.56 -13.99 11.01
CA VAL A 342 -14.18 -12.84 11.69
C VAL A 342 -15.43 -12.41 10.93
N CYS A 343 -15.36 -12.40 9.60
CA CYS A 343 -16.45 -12.00 8.72
C CYS A 343 -17.59 -13.01 8.72
N ASP A 344 -17.27 -14.31 8.65
CA ASP A 344 -18.22 -15.40 8.73
C ASP A 344 -18.95 -15.40 10.08
N ASN A 345 -18.22 -15.23 11.18
CA ASN A 345 -18.82 -15.16 12.50
C ASN A 345 -19.71 -13.90 12.67
N LEU A 346 -19.30 -12.75 12.11
CA LEU A 346 -20.11 -11.53 12.09
C LEU A 346 -21.39 -11.71 11.27
N ASN A 347 -21.27 -12.30 10.09
CA ASN A 347 -22.40 -12.56 9.21
C ASN A 347 -23.37 -13.55 9.86
N ALA A 348 -22.87 -14.67 10.39
CA ALA A 348 -23.67 -15.64 11.13
C ALA A 348 -24.41 -15.01 12.33
N TYR A 349 -23.71 -14.22 13.15
CA TYR A 349 -24.32 -13.51 14.28
C TYR A 349 -25.41 -12.51 13.83
N SER A 350 -25.16 -11.78 12.74
CA SER A 350 -26.08 -10.75 12.25
C SER A 350 -27.27 -11.31 11.45
N SER A 351 -27.15 -12.53 10.95
CA SER A 351 -28.16 -13.25 10.18
C SER A 351 -28.97 -14.23 11.03
N ASP A 352 -28.63 -14.43 12.30
CA ASP A 352 -29.46 -15.20 13.24
C ASP A 352 -30.86 -14.58 13.38
N SER A 353 -31.90 -15.42 13.42
CA SER A 353 -33.31 -14.99 13.36
C SER A 353 -33.70 -14.03 14.49
N PHE A 354 -33.11 -14.20 15.68
CA PHE A 354 -33.33 -13.29 16.80
C PHE A 354 -32.68 -11.92 16.55
N HIS A 355 -31.46 -11.91 16.03
CA HIS A 355 -30.71 -10.69 15.72
C HIS A 355 -31.28 -9.93 14.52
N GLU A 356 -31.78 -10.64 13.51
CA GLU A 356 -32.45 -10.05 12.36
C GLU A 356 -33.78 -9.39 12.77
N PHE A 357 -34.57 -10.06 13.63
CA PHE A 357 -35.78 -9.47 14.20
C PHE A 357 -35.45 -8.22 15.04
N LYS A 358 -34.41 -8.31 15.89
CA LYS A 358 -33.94 -7.20 16.71
C LYS A 358 -33.46 -6.01 15.87
N ALA A 359 -32.73 -6.26 14.78
CA ALA A 359 -32.31 -5.24 13.83
C ALA A 359 -33.52 -4.57 13.15
N LYS A 360 -34.49 -5.36 12.65
CA LYS A 360 -35.75 -4.85 12.09
C LYS A 360 -36.49 -3.99 13.11
N TRP A 361 -36.62 -4.45 14.36
CA TRP A 361 -37.26 -3.72 15.45
C TRP A 361 -36.57 -2.37 15.73
N PHE A 362 -35.24 -2.34 15.85
CA PHE A 362 -34.51 -1.08 16.07
C PHE A 362 -34.60 -0.13 14.88
N ARG A 363 -34.57 -0.65 13.65
CA ARG A 363 -34.77 0.14 12.42
C ARG A 363 -36.16 0.77 12.41
N TRP A 364 -37.21 -0.01 12.65
CA TRP A 364 -38.60 0.48 12.74
C TRP A 364 -38.77 1.48 13.88
N ARG A 365 -38.16 1.24 15.05
CA ARG A 365 -38.19 2.19 16.17
C ARG A 365 -37.53 3.53 15.82
N ARG A 366 -36.42 3.52 15.05
CA ARG A 366 -35.73 4.74 14.61
C ARG A 366 -36.55 5.51 13.57
N ILE A 367 -37.15 4.82 12.61
CA ILE A 367 -38.09 5.40 11.62
C ILE A 367 -39.29 6.00 12.35
N ALA A 368 -39.91 5.24 13.25
CA ALA A 368 -41.02 5.70 14.08
C ALA A 368 -40.62 6.98 14.83
N LYS A 369 -39.46 6.98 15.51
CA LYS A 369 -38.98 8.15 16.25
C LYS A 369 -38.73 9.37 15.35
N ARG A 370 -38.12 9.18 14.19
CA ARG A 370 -37.77 10.27 13.26
C ARG A 370 -39.01 10.86 12.60
N ASP A 371 -39.90 10.01 12.08
CA ASP A 371 -40.98 10.41 11.17
C ASP A 371 -42.28 10.69 11.93
N TYR A 372 -42.54 9.97 13.03
CA TYR A 372 -43.81 10.05 13.77
C TYR A 372 -43.69 10.66 15.17
N PHE A 373 -42.51 10.66 15.78
CA PHE A 373 -42.27 11.29 17.09
C PHE A 373 -41.25 12.44 17.04
N GLY A 374 -40.88 12.88 15.83
CA GLY A 374 -39.94 13.99 15.62
C GLY A 374 -40.59 15.36 15.65
N THR A 375 -41.91 15.45 15.45
CA THR A 375 -42.67 16.71 15.50
C THR A 375 -43.88 16.55 16.44
N PRO A 376 -44.24 17.60 17.21
CA PRO A 376 -45.41 17.54 18.09
C PRO A 376 -46.70 17.20 17.33
N TRP A 377 -46.81 17.64 16.09
CA TRP A 377 -47.98 17.44 15.24
C TRP A 377 -48.19 15.98 14.81
N SER A 378 -47.13 15.23 14.50
CA SER A 378 -47.28 13.81 14.14
C SER A 378 -47.72 12.96 15.34
N VAL A 379 -47.31 13.32 16.56
CA VAL A 379 -47.77 12.67 17.80
C VAL A 379 -49.26 12.91 18.04
N ILE A 380 -49.72 14.16 17.90
CA ILE A 380 -51.13 14.52 18.07
C ILE A 380 -52.00 13.80 17.02
N SER A 381 -51.56 13.78 15.76
CA SER A 381 -52.27 13.08 14.68
C SER A 381 -52.36 11.57 14.92
N LEU A 382 -51.29 10.94 15.44
CA LEU A 382 -51.29 9.53 15.79
C LEU A 382 -52.27 9.21 16.93
N LEU A 383 -52.33 10.07 17.97
CA LEU A 383 -53.27 9.93 19.08
C LEU A 383 -54.72 10.10 18.60
N ALA A 384 -55.00 11.11 17.78
CA ALA A 384 -56.33 11.34 17.22
C ALA A 384 -56.80 10.15 16.36
N ALA A 385 -55.93 9.63 15.49
CA ALA A 385 -56.24 8.45 14.66
C ALA A 385 -56.49 7.20 15.52
N SER A 386 -55.71 7.02 16.59
CA SER A 386 -55.88 5.89 17.52
C SER A 386 -57.23 5.96 18.26
N VAL A 387 -57.62 7.15 18.74
CA VAL A 387 -58.93 7.37 19.39
C VAL A 387 -60.06 7.11 18.41
N LEU A 388 -59.97 7.63 17.18
CA LEU A 388 -60.98 7.39 16.15
C LEU A 388 -61.13 5.90 15.83
N LEU A 389 -60.02 5.16 15.74
CA LEU A 389 -60.05 3.72 15.48
C LEU A 389 -60.66 2.92 16.65
N ILE A 390 -60.38 3.30 17.89
CA ILE A 390 -61.02 2.70 19.06
C ILE A 390 -62.53 2.97 19.04
N LEU A 391 -62.94 4.20 18.74
CA LEU A 391 -64.34 4.58 18.64
C LEU A 391 -65.06 3.82 17.52
N THR A 392 -64.44 3.61 16.37
CA THR A 392 -65.06 2.83 15.28
C THR A 392 -65.16 1.35 15.63
N VAL A 393 -64.18 0.77 16.33
CA VAL A 393 -64.29 -0.61 16.83
C VAL A 393 -65.43 -0.72 17.84
N ILE A 394 -65.53 0.19 18.80
CA ILE A 394 -66.63 0.23 19.78
C ILE A 394 -67.97 0.38 19.05
N GLN A 395 -68.08 1.33 18.12
CA GLN A 395 -69.30 1.55 17.33
C GLN A 395 -69.68 0.30 16.53
N THR A 396 -68.71 -0.41 15.95
CA THR A 396 -68.96 -1.63 15.19
C THR A 396 -69.46 -2.76 16.11
N VAL A 397 -68.84 -2.94 17.27
CA VAL A 397 -69.25 -3.92 18.28
C VAL A 397 -70.66 -3.62 18.79
N TRP A 398 -70.96 -2.35 19.10
CA TRP A 398 -72.29 -1.93 19.53
C TRP A 398 -73.34 -2.12 18.44
N SER A 399 -73.04 -1.77 17.20
CA SER A 399 -73.93 -2.02 16.06
C SER A 399 -74.24 -3.51 15.88
N ILE A 400 -73.26 -4.40 16.06
CA ILE A 400 -73.47 -5.85 15.99
C ILE A 400 -74.30 -6.36 17.17
N LEU A 401 -74.05 -5.85 18.38
CA LEU A 401 -74.79 -6.25 19.58
C LEU A 401 -76.24 -5.78 19.60
N TRP A 402 -76.55 -4.66 18.93
CA TRP A 402 -77.89 -4.08 18.85
C TRP A 402 -78.75 -4.64 17.70
N ILE A 403 -78.15 -5.46 16.83
CA ILE A 403 -78.84 -6.19 15.73
C ILE A 403 -79.34 -7.58 16.21
N LYS A 404 -79.15 -7.93 17.49
CA LYS A 404 -79.84 -9.02 18.19
C LYS A 404 -80.89 -8.46 19.13
#